data_AF-A0A1G6XX58-F1
#
_entry.id   AF-A0A1G6XX58-F1
#
_cell.length_a   1.000
_cell.length_b   1.000
_cell.length_c   1.000
_cell.angle_alpha   90.00
_cell.angle_beta   90.00
_cell.angle_gamma   90.00
#
_symmetry.space_group_name_H-M   'P 1'
#
loop_
_entity.id
_entity.type
_entity.pdbx_description
1 polymer ?
#
loop_
_entity_poly.entity_id
_entity_poly.type
_entity_poly.pdbx_seq_one_letter_code
_entity_poly.pdbx_strand_id
1 'polypeptide(L)'
;MRVDRTDVPALIVNDAAGKGRVVFLPADLDRQYARTNNPDHATILSNIVRWLAGDTMPVTVEGPGLWDVNLYKQPGRFVLHIGNLNPATTHPPIEEFFPIGPLRIRVALDIDTPGREAKLLVAECQVPVRKDRGWLEFEIPSITMHEAVVIS
;
A
#
# COMPACT_ATOMS: atom_id res chain seq x y z
N MET A 1 -25.03 -25.50 -6.66
CA MET A 1 -24.56 -26.34 -5.54
C MET A 1 -23.13 -25.94 -5.24
N ARG A 2 -22.82 -25.50 -4.02
CA ARG A 2 -21.45 -25.09 -3.61
C ARG A 2 -20.68 -26.34 -3.20
N VAL A 3 -19.43 -26.47 -3.62
CA VAL A 3 -18.50 -27.51 -3.15
C VAL A 3 -17.53 -26.82 -2.20
N ASP A 4 -17.56 -27.18 -0.92
CA ASP A 4 -16.80 -26.47 0.12
C ASP A 4 -15.30 -26.80 0.11
N ARG A 5 -14.90 -27.94 -0.49
CA ARG A 5 -13.49 -28.34 -0.62
C ARG A 5 -13.25 -29.11 -1.91
N THR A 6 -12.20 -28.74 -2.64
CA THR A 6 -11.67 -29.47 -3.80
C THR A 6 -10.27 -29.99 -3.50
N ASP A 7 -9.83 -31.01 -4.24
CA ASP A 7 -8.46 -31.53 -4.26
C ASP A 7 -7.56 -30.79 -5.27
N VAL A 8 -8.15 -29.98 -6.15
CA VAL A 8 -7.44 -29.11 -7.08
C VAL A 8 -6.80 -27.94 -6.32
N PRO A 9 -5.46 -27.81 -6.31
CA PRO A 9 -4.80 -26.70 -5.64
C PRO A 9 -5.02 -25.39 -6.40
N ALA A 10 -5.55 -24.38 -5.72
CA ALA A 10 -5.77 -23.04 -6.26
C ALA A 10 -4.57 -22.10 -6.08
N LEU A 11 -3.66 -22.41 -5.15
CA LEU A 11 -2.46 -21.63 -4.86
C LEU A 11 -1.36 -22.57 -4.39
N ILE A 12 -0.19 -22.51 -5.02
CA ILE A 12 0.96 -23.34 -4.66
C ILE A 12 2.08 -22.40 -4.22
N VAL A 13 2.55 -22.58 -2.98
CA VAL A 13 3.61 -21.77 -2.38
C VAL A 13 4.85 -22.62 -2.15
N ASN A 14 6.02 -22.04 -2.41
CA ASN A 14 7.32 -22.66 -2.13
C ASN A 14 8.20 -21.64 -1.41
N ASP A 15 8.62 -21.98 -0.19
CA ASP A 15 9.67 -21.28 0.54
C ASP A 15 10.87 -22.25 0.62
N ALA A 16 11.85 -22.06 -0.26
CA ALA A 16 12.99 -22.95 -0.41
C ALA A 16 14.02 -22.73 0.71
N ALA A 17 13.58 -22.87 1.96
CA ALA A 17 14.37 -22.67 3.18
C ALA A 17 15.17 -21.36 3.15
N GLY A 18 14.52 -20.25 2.78
CA GLY A 18 15.15 -18.92 2.74
C GLY A 18 15.96 -18.59 1.48
N LYS A 19 16.00 -19.44 0.46
CA LYS A 19 16.61 -19.11 -0.85
C LYS A 19 15.72 -18.26 -1.76
N GLY A 20 14.53 -17.90 -1.28
CA GLY A 20 13.52 -17.18 -2.02
C GLY A 20 12.14 -17.80 -1.83
N ARG A 21 11.12 -17.02 -2.17
CA ARG A 21 9.71 -17.40 -2.10
C ARG A 21 9.12 -17.37 -3.50
N VAL A 22 8.35 -18.39 -3.85
CA VAL A 22 7.65 -18.51 -5.12
C VAL A 22 6.19 -18.82 -4.85
N VAL A 23 5.31 -18.14 -5.58
CA VAL A 23 3.88 -18.41 -5.58
C VAL A 23 3.45 -18.70 -7.02
N PHE A 24 2.77 -19.83 -7.22
CA PHE A 24 2.12 -20.18 -8.46
C PHE A 24 0.60 -20.18 -8.27
N LEU A 25 -0.07 -19.35 -9.06
CA LEU A 25 -1.52 -19.17 -9.07
C LEU A 25 -2.04 -19.55 -10.47
N PRO A 26 -2.62 -20.75 -10.67
CA PRO A 26 -3.16 -21.19 -11.96
C PRO A 26 -4.52 -20.53 -12.28
N ALA A 27 -4.62 -19.21 -12.12
CA ALA A 27 -5.82 -18.40 -12.36
C ALA A 27 -5.42 -16.97 -12.77
N ASP A 28 -6.24 -16.31 -13.60
CA ASP A 28 -6.01 -14.93 -14.07
C ASP A 28 -6.52 -13.87 -13.07
N LEU A 29 -6.29 -14.10 -11.77
CA LEU A 29 -6.89 -13.32 -10.68
C LEU A 29 -6.49 -11.83 -10.73
N ASP A 30 -5.27 -11.55 -11.15
CA ASP A 30 -4.71 -10.23 -11.39
C ASP A 30 -5.47 -9.47 -12.48
N ARG A 31 -5.67 -10.11 -13.65
CA ARG A 31 -6.44 -9.57 -14.76
C ARG A 31 -7.90 -9.37 -14.36
N GLN A 32 -8.49 -10.32 -13.64
CA GLN A 32 -9.86 -10.20 -13.15
C GLN A 32 -9.98 -9.03 -12.18
N TYR A 33 -9.03 -8.87 -11.25
CA TYR A 33 -9.00 -7.72 -10.34
C TYR A 33 -8.93 -6.39 -11.09
N ALA A 34 -8.00 -6.27 -12.05
CA ALA A 34 -7.87 -5.06 -12.87
C ALA A 34 -9.15 -4.70 -13.64
N ARG A 35 -9.97 -5.70 -13.98
CA ARG A 35 -11.22 -5.50 -14.71
C ARG A 35 -12.42 -5.19 -13.82
N THR A 36 -12.52 -5.83 -12.66
CA THR A 36 -13.75 -5.81 -11.84
C THR A 36 -13.58 -5.11 -10.50
N ASN A 37 -12.35 -4.80 -10.09
CA ASN A 37 -12.01 -4.26 -8.78
C ASN A 37 -12.60 -5.07 -7.61
N ASN A 38 -12.69 -6.40 -7.75
CA ASN A 38 -13.22 -7.28 -6.71
C ASN A 38 -12.30 -7.26 -5.46
N PRO A 39 -12.80 -6.86 -4.27
CA PRO A 39 -12.00 -6.75 -3.05
C PRO A 39 -11.43 -8.09 -2.57
N ASP A 40 -12.08 -9.21 -2.85
CA ASP A 40 -11.58 -10.54 -2.48
C ASP A 40 -10.30 -10.86 -3.25
N HIS A 41 -10.26 -10.49 -4.53
CA HIS A 41 -9.07 -10.67 -5.37
C HIS A 41 -7.91 -9.78 -4.90
N ALA A 42 -8.20 -8.52 -4.55
CA ALA A 42 -7.23 -7.60 -3.97
C ALA A 42 -6.62 -8.16 -2.68
N THR A 43 -7.44 -8.77 -1.83
CA THR A 43 -7.01 -9.38 -0.57
C THR A 43 -6.03 -10.53 -0.83
N ILE A 44 -6.37 -11.45 -1.74
CA ILE A 44 -5.49 -12.57 -2.09
C ILE A 44 -4.17 -12.07 -2.69
N LEU A 45 -4.22 -11.18 -3.68
CA LEU A 45 -3.03 -10.64 -4.35
C LEU A 45 -2.13 -9.88 -3.37
N SER A 46 -2.70 -9.03 -2.52
CA SER A 46 -1.91 -8.28 -1.52
C SER A 46 -1.27 -9.19 -0.49
N ASN A 47 -1.95 -10.26 -0.07
CA ASN A 47 -1.37 -11.26 0.84
C ASN A 47 -0.22 -12.05 0.18
N ILE A 48 -0.36 -12.41 -1.11
CA ILE A 48 0.72 -13.04 -1.88
C ILE A 48 1.95 -12.14 -1.93
N VAL A 49 1.78 -10.85 -2.27
CA VAL A 49 2.91 -9.90 -2.35
C VAL A 49 3.56 -9.70 -0.98
N ARG A 50 2.78 -9.52 0.09
CA ARG A 50 3.32 -9.41 1.46
C ARG A 50 4.07 -10.67 1.88
N TRP A 51 3.54 -11.85 1.55
CA TRP A 51 4.20 -13.12 1.83
C TRP A 51 5.51 -13.24 1.04
N LEU A 52 5.53 -12.86 -0.24
CA LEU A 52 6.75 -12.83 -1.05
C LEU A 52 7.81 -11.86 -0.47
N ALA A 53 7.37 -10.71 0.03
CA ALA A 53 8.25 -9.68 0.60
C ALA A 53 8.85 -10.05 1.96
N GLY A 54 8.28 -11.02 2.70
CA GLY A 54 8.88 -11.52 3.95
C GLY A 54 9.28 -10.46 4.97
N ASP A 55 8.34 -9.56 5.27
CA ASP A 55 8.49 -8.46 6.24
C ASP A 55 9.48 -7.35 5.84
N THR A 56 9.93 -7.31 4.58
CA THR A 56 10.84 -6.25 4.09
C THR A 56 10.15 -5.08 3.38
N MET A 57 8.83 -4.97 3.44
CA MET A 57 8.12 -3.84 2.83
C MET A 57 8.54 -2.53 3.53
N PRO A 58 9.04 -1.52 2.80
CA PRO A 58 9.57 -0.29 3.44
C PRO A 58 8.47 0.69 3.86
N VAL A 59 7.23 0.45 3.44
CA VAL A 59 6.07 1.28 3.75
C VAL A 59 4.82 0.42 3.91
N THR A 60 3.97 0.80 4.86
CA THR A 60 2.61 0.28 5.01
C THR A 60 1.63 1.43 5.09
N VAL A 61 0.50 1.29 4.39
CA VAL A 61 -0.61 2.26 4.41
C VAL A 61 -1.89 1.49 4.73
N GLU A 62 -2.61 1.96 5.74
CA GLU A 62 -3.87 1.39 6.21
C GLU A 62 -4.93 2.49 6.23
N GLY A 63 -6.12 2.22 5.69
CA GLY A 63 -7.21 3.19 5.66
C GLY A 63 -8.30 2.82 4.66
N PRO A 64 -9.30 3.70 4.46
CA PRO A 64 -10.36 3.50 3.48
C PRO A 64 -10.00 4.08 2.10
N GLY A 65 -10.57 3.48 1.04
CA GLY A 65 -10.41 3.91 -0.34
C GLY A 65 -9.50 3.03 -1.19
N LEU A 66 -9.23 3.48 -2.40
CA LEU A 66 -8.23 2.94 -3.32
C LEU A 66 -7.17 4.01 -3.51
N TRP A 67 -5.91 3.63 -3.33
CA TRP A 67 -4.79 4.56 -3.42
C TRP A 67 -3.55 3.89 -4.00
N ASP A 68 -2.71 4.71 -4.62
CA ASP A 68 -1.36 4.32 -5.05
C ASP A 68 -0.32 4.92 -4.11
N VAL A 69 0.77 4.18 -3.84
CA VAL A 69 1.81 4.57 -2.87
C VAL A 69 3.18 4.40 -3.49
N ASN A 70 3.93 5.49 -3.56
CA ASN A 70 5.31 5.49 -4.06
C ASN A 70 6.24 6.09 -3.01
N LEU A 71 7.21 5.31 -2.54
CA LEU A 71 8.23 5.76 -1.59
C LEU A 71 9.57 5.94 -2.32
N TYR A 72 10.11 7.15 -2.25
CA TYR A 72 11.40 7.52 -2.82
C TYR A 72 12.39 7.81 -1.71
N LYS A 73 13.64 7.35 -1.88
CA LYS A 73 14.76 7.71 -1.01
C LYS A 73 15.59 8.82 -1.64
N GLN A 74 15.94 9.82 -0.86
CA GLN A 74 16.91 10.86 -1.19
C GLN A 74 17.92 11.02 -0.05
N PRO A 75 19.09 11.65 -0.26
CA PRO A 75 20.02 11.91 0.82
C PRO A 75 19.34 12.65 1.99
N GLY A 76 19.36 12.05 3.18
CA GLY A 76 18.78 12.64 4.39
C GLY A 76 17.26 12.57 4.51
N ARG A 77 16.51 12.09 3.50
CA ARG A 77 15.04 12.12 3.54
C ARG A 77 14.35 11.03 2.74
N PHE A 78 13.09 10.76 3.08
CA PHE A 78 12.15 10.05 2.20
C PHE A 78 11.12 11.00 1.63
N VAL A 79 10.63 10.68 0.43
CA VAL A 79 9.47 11.33 -0.18
C VAL A 79 8.43 10.25 -0.44
N LEU A 80 7.28 10.36 0.21
CA LEU A 80 6.15 9.47 0.03
C LEU A 80 5.09 10.19 -0.81
N HIS A 81 4.77 9.65 -1.97
CA HIS A 81 3.70 10.16 -2.81
C HIS A 81 2.50 9.20 -2.76
N ILE A 82 1.32 9.73 -2.45
CA ILE A 82 0.08 8.97 -2.37
C ILE A 82 -0.95 9.59 -3.31
N GLY A 83 -1.51 8.79 -4.21
CA GLY A 83 -2.60 9.22 -5.11
C GLY A 83 -3.93 8.61 -4.69
N ASN A 84 -4.99 9.42 -4.64
CA ASN A 84 -6.35 8.94 -4.50
C ASN A 84 -6.83 8.36 -5.83
N LEU A 85 -7.02 7.04 -5.88
CA LEU A 85 -7.47 6.30 -7.05
C LEU A 85 -8.95 5.91 -6.99
N ASN A 86 -9.72 6.30 -5.97
CA ASN A 86 -11.17 6.08 -5.96
C ASN A 86 -11.85 6.53 -7.26
N PRO A 87 -11.54 7.72 -7.82
CA PRO A 87 -12.16 8.16 -9.08
C PRO A 87 -11.87 7.25 -10.28
N ALA A 88 -10.75 6.52 -10.28
CA ALA A 88 -10.40 5.58 -11.35
C ALA A 88 -11.32 4.34 -11.39
N THR A 89 -12.13 4.13 -10.35
CA THR A 89 -13.16 3.08 -10.30
C THR A 89 -14.51 3.53 -10.86
N THR A 90 -14.66 4.82 -11.15
CA THR A 90 -15.87 5.42 -11.70
C THR A 90 -15.80 5.51 -13.22
N HIS A 91 -16.93 5.32 -13.91
CA HIS A 91 -17.01 5.59 -15.34
C HIS A 91 -16.94 7.11 -15.60
N PRO A 92 -16.09 7.59 -16.53
CA PRO A 92 -16.01 9.01 -16.85
C PRO A 92 -17.32 9.52 -17.51
N PRO A 93 -17.60 10.83 -17.45
CA PRO A 93 -16.75 11.91 -16.93
C PRO A 93 -16.77 12.01 -15.39
N ILE A 94 -15.64 12.47 -14.83
CA ILE A 94 -15.50 12.76 -13.40
C ILE A 94 -15.65 14.27 -13.22
N GLU A 95 -16.66 14.69 -12.47
CA GLU A 95 -16.90 16.13 -12.18
C GLU A 95 -16.25 16.58 -10.86
N GLU A 96 -16.16 15.69 -9.87
CA GLU A 96 -15.66 16.00 -8.54
C GLU A 96 -14.78 14.86 -7.99
N PHE A 97 -13.79 15.22 -7.16
CA PHE A 97 -12.94 14.30 -6.43
C PHE A 97 -13.39 14.20 -4.98
N PHE A 98 -13.80 13.00 -4.55
CA PHE A 98 -14.14 12.75 -3.16
C PHE A 98 -12.90 12.36 -2.36
N PRO A 99 -12.68 12.98 -1.18
CA PRO A 99 -11.52 12.66 -0.36
C PRO A 99 -11.57 11.25 0.22
N ILE A 100 -10.38 10.65 0.38
CA ILE A 100 -10.16 9.41 1.15
C ILE A 100 -9.42 9.72 2.44
N GLY A 101 -9.54 8.84 3.43
CA GLY A 101 -8.84 8.96 4.72
C GLY A 101 -9.76 8.70 5.92
N PRO A 102 -9.20 8.68 7.15
CA PRO A 102 -7.77 8.87 7.45
C PRO A 102 -6.91 7.69 6.98
N LEU A 103 -5.69 7.99 6.52
CA LEU A 103 -4.69 6.98 6.16
C LEU A 103 -3.59 6.94 7.20
N ARG A 104 -3.42 5.78 7.85
CA ARG A 104 -2.32 5.51 8.76
C ARG A 104 -1.12 5.01 7.97
N ILE A 105 0.00 5.73 8.10
CA ILE A 105 1.23 5.46 7.37
C ILE A 105 2.28 4.94 8.35
N ARG A 106 3.04 3.92 7.94
CA ARG A 106 4.28 3.52 8.60
C ARG A 106 5.38 3.41 7.56
N VAL A 107 6.54 4.02 7.83
CA VAL A 107 7.72 3.97 6.95
C VAL A 107 8.90 3.42 7.75
N ALA A 108 9.58 2.42 7.20
CA ALA A 108 10.79 1.87 7.80
C ALA A 108 11.91 2.92 7.68
N LEU A 109 12.48 3.33 8.80
CA LEU A 109 13.59 4.27 8.85
C LEU A 109 14.90 3.54 8.57
N ASP A 110 15.81 4.23 7.91
CA ASP A 110 17.20 3.82 7.78
C ASP A 110 18.11 4.75 8.58
N ILE A 111 19.41 4.46 8.57
CA ILE A 111 20.40 5.23 9.33
C ILE A 111 20.56 6.67 8.82
N ASP A 112 20.22 6.93 7.56
CA ASP A 112 20.42 8.21 6.90
C ASP A 112 19.22 9.15 7.05
N THR A 113 18.05 8.65 7.46
CA THR A 113 16.86 9.47 7.70
C THR A 113 16.33 9.26 9.11
N PRO A 114 16.58 10.20 10.03
CA PRO A 114 16.17 10.06 11.42
C PRO A 114 14.66 10.14 11.61
N GLY A 115 13.89 10.69 10.66
CA GLY A 115 12.42 10.70 10.69
C GLY A 115 11.88 11.54 11.84
N ARG A 116 12.44 12.73 12.06
CA ARG A 116 12.02 13.69 13.08
C ARG A 116 10.69 14.34 12.75
N GLU A 117 10.37 14.51 11.48
CA GLU A 117 9.17 15.19 11.02
C GLU A 117 8.58 14.55 9.77
N ALA A 118 7.28 14.78 9.56
CA ALA A 118 6.58 14.47 8.32
C ALA A 118 5.81 15.72 7.89
N LYS A 119 6.17 16.28 6.74
CA LYS A 119 5.56 17.48 6.16
C LYS A 119 4.73 17.10 4.94
N LEU A 120 3.43 17.36 5.01
CA LEU A 120 2.49 17.24 3.90
C LEU A 120 2.64 18.49 3.03
N LEU A 121 2.94 18.29 1.75
CA LEU A 121 3.22 19.38 0.82
C LEU A 121 1.96 19.94 0.17
N VAL A 122 0.93 19.11 -0.04
CA VAL A 122 -0.35 19.55 -0.62
C VAL A 122 -1.24 20.18 0.45
N ALA A 123 -1.35 19.55 1.62
CA ALA A 123 -2.06 20.15 2.75
C ALA A 123 -1.29 21.29 3.46
N GLU A 124 -0.03 21.53 3.06
CA GLU A 124 0.86 22.58 3.59
C GLU A 124 1.03 22.56 5.12
N CYS A 125 1.00 21.37 5.73
CA CYS A 125 1.06 21.22 7.18
C CYS A 125 2.07 20.15 7.62
N GLN A 126 2.42 20.17 8.90
CA GLN A 126 3.18 19.11 9.54
C GLN A 126 2.24 18.24 10.37
N VAL A 127 2.44 16.93 10.32
CA VAL A 127 1.68 15.97 11.11
C VAL A 127 2.53 15.43 12.26
N PRO A 128 1.92 15.11 13.42
CA PRO A 128 2.64 14.47 14.51
C PRO A 128 3.15 13.10 14.06
N VAL A 129 4.41 12.82 14.40
CA VAL A 129 5.05 11.53 14.10
C VAL A 129 5.37 10.77 15.37
N ARG A 130 5.26 9.45 15.32
CA ARG A 130 5.67 8.53 16.39
C ARG A 130 6.71 7.57 15.85
N LYS A 131 7.79 7.37 16.60
CA LYS A 131 8.77 6.32 16.28
C LYS A 131 8.50 5.09 17.11
N ASP A 132 8.54 3.92 16.49
CA ASP A 132 8.47 2.63 17.17
C ASP A 132 9.34 1.60 16.46
N ARG A 133 10.32 1.03 17.16
CA ARG A 133 11.15 -0.10 16.67
C ARG A 133 11.69 0.05 15.23
N GLY A 134 12.23 1.23 14.89
CA GLY A 134 12.78 1.49 13.55
C GLY A 134 11.75 1.93 12.51
N TRP A 135 10.50 2.13 12.90
CA TRP A 135 9.43 2.66 12.06
C TRP A 135 9.05 4.08 12.47
N LEU A 136 8.72 4.90 11.48
CA LEU A 136 8.03 6.16 11.65
C LEU A 136 6.54 5.97 11.33
N GLU A 137 5.67 6.38 12.24
CA GLU A 137 4.22 6.33 12.07
C GLU A 137 3.61 7.72 12.12
N PHE A 138 2.67 7.98 11.22
CA PHE A 138 1.88 9.21 11.18
C PHE A 138 0.56 8.97 10.45
N GLU A 139 -0.32 9.96 10.49
CA GLU A 139 -1.63 9.90 9.84
C GLU A 139 -1.77 11.05 8.85
N ILE A 140 -2.34 10.74 7.68
CA ILE A 140 -2.82 11.75 6.73
C ILE A 140 -4.35 11.79 6.87
N PRO A 141 -4.92 12.89 7.39
CA PRO A 141 -6.35 12.93 7.70
C PRO A 141 -7.25 12.76 6.48
N SER A 142 -6.85 13.32 5.34
CA SER A 142 -7.65 13.34 4.13
C SER A 142 -6.78 13.57 2.89
N ILE A 143 -7.10 12.89 1.78
CA ILE A 143 -6.47 13.08 0.47
C ILE A 143 -7.57 13.22 -0.59
N THR A 144 -7.70 14.41 -1.19
CA THR A 144 -8.68 14.64 -2.27
C THR A 144 -8.19 14.08 -3.61
N MET A 145 -6.98 14.44 -4.04
CA MET A 145 -6.39 13.95 -5.30
C MET A 145 -5.08 13.21 -5.07
N HIS A 146 -4.14 13.85 -4.38
CA HIS A 146 -2.86 13.29 -4.03
C HIS A 146 -2.29 14.01 -2.81
N GLU A 147 -1.26 13.43 -2.20
CA GLU A 147 -0.44 14.05 -1.18
C GLU A 147 1.02 13.65 -1.41
N ALA A 148 1.93 14.58 -1.12
CA ALA A 148 3.36 14.34 -1.11
C ALA A 148 3.90 14.64 0.30
N VAL A 149 4.49 13.66 0.95
CA VAL A 149 5.03 13.78 2.30
C VAL A 149 6.55 13.74 2.26
N VAL A 150 7.19 14.77 2.80
CA VAL A 150 8.63 14.78 3.05
C VAL A 150 8.87 14.32 4.48
N ILE A 151 9.69 13.28 4.62
CA ILE A 151 10.10 12.71 5.90
C ILE A 151 11.60 12.98 6.08
N SER A 152 11.96 13.76 7.11
CA SER A 152 13.32 14.14 7.48
C SER A 152 13.61 13.80 8.93
#